data_AF-A0A0D6TK43-F1
#
_entry.id   AF-A0A0D6TK43-F1
#
_cell.length_a   1.000
_cell.length_b   1.000
_cell.length_c   1.000
_cell.angle_alpha   90.00
_cell.angle_beta   90.00
_cell.angle_gamma   90.00
#
_symmetry.space_group_name_H-M   'P 1'
#
loop_
_entity.id
_entity.type
_entity.pdbx_description
1 polymer ?
#
loop_
_entity_poly.entity_id
_entity_poly.type
_entity_poly.pdbx_seq_one_letter_code
_entity_poly.pdbx_strand_id
1 'polypeptide(L)'
;MKIKQFLAAFFVIFTINQSFSQEKKFKIHTVAFYNFENLFDTINDPITYDEEYTPSNGWTHGNYKKKLENLSRVIIELGTDENPTNSPVVIGACEIENRRVLEDLVKMPKIVDKGYKIVHFDSPDKRGIDVALLYQEKYFTPTSYINVPLYIYENGEKNNKKEKEEITEDTDDNVEVDSKTKRIYTRDQLLVTGYLEGEEINFIVNHWPSRSGGEKKSSPNREAAGALNRKIIDSLYKINPNAKIITMGDLNDDPTNKSVKKGIKAIGRKEDLKAFDMYNPMEKMHKQGIGTLGYRDSWNIFDQMIVSEPLVRKDYTTWTYWKAQVFKKPYLIQNEGRWKGYPKRNSNGVPGFSDHLPVYLYLIKQVN
;
A
#
# COMPACT_ATOMS: atom_id res chain seq x y z
N MET A 1 81.01 5.01 15.40
CA MET A 1 80.01 4.04 15.94
C MET A 1 80.11 4.12 17.46
N LYS A 2 79.14 4.55 18.26
CA LYS A 2 77.69 4.39 18.22
C LYS A 2 77.03 5.55 18.98
N ILE A 3 76.02 6.15 18.34
CA ILE A 3 75.08 7.10 18.94
C ILE A 3 74.28 6.35 20.02
N LYS A 4 74.55 6.65 21.28
CA LYS A 4 73.66 6.35 22.41
C LYS A 4 73.20 7.70 22.93
N GLN A 5 71.94 8.07 22.67
CA GLN A 5 71.12 9.05 23.40
C GLN A 5 70.04 9.60 22.44
N PHE A 6 69.10 8.76 22.00
CA PHE A 6 67.85 9.23 21.39
C PHE A 6 66.80 8.10 21.43
N LEU A 7 66.51 7.61 22.62
CA LEU A 7 65.44 6.62 22.86
C LEU A 7 64.72 6.91 24.19
N ALA A 8 64.35 8.18 24.39
CA ALA A 8 63.54 8.59 25.54
C ALA A 8 62.45 9.59 25.14
N ALA A 9 61.92 9.48 23.92
CA ALA A 9 60.83 10.33 23.43
C ALA A 9 59.85 9.55 22.53
N PHE A 10 59.57 8.29 22.88
CA PHE A 10 58.53 7.51 22.20
C PHE A 10 57.77 6.63 23.20
N PHE A 11 57.24 7.25 24.24
CA PHE A 11 56.12 6.70 25.00
C PHE A 11 55.05 7.79 25.12
N VAL A 12 54.60 8.28 23.96
CA VAL A 12 53.31 8.96 23.89
C VAL A 12 52.28 7.87 24.12
N ILE A 13 51.72 7.93 25.32
CA ILE A 13 50.57 7.20 25.80
C ILE A 13 49.47 7.26 24.73
N PHE A 14 49.36 6.20 23.93
CA PHE A 14 48.15 5.91 23.17
C PHE A 14 47.13 5.34 24.17
N THR A 15 46.58 6.21 25.02
CA THR A 15 45.28 5.93 25.65
C THR A 15 44.26 5.98 24.53
N ILE A 16 44.06 4.82 23.90
CA ILE A 16 42.90 4.55 23.08
C ILE A 16 41.72 4.72 24.03
N ASN A 17 41.07 5.88 23.98
CA ASN A 17 39.72 6.04 24.48
C ASN A 17 38.85 5.13 23.61
N GLN A 18 38.75 3.85 23.99
CA GLN A 18 37.69 2.95 23.58
C GLN A 18 36.42 3.52 24.22
N SER A 19 35.88 4.58 23.63
CA SER A 19 34.51 4.99 23.89
C SER A 19 33.65 3.83 23.40
N PHE A 20 33.23 2.96 24.32
CA PHE A 20 32.20 1.98 24.07
C PHE A 20 30.92 2.75 23.73
N SER A 21 30.73 3.06 22.45
CA SER A 21 29.41 3.44 21.95
C SER A 21 28.52 2.23 22.16
N GLN A 22 27.63 2.29 23.16
CA GLN A 22 26.62 1.25 23.34
C GLN A 22 25.88 1.06 22.02
N GLU A 23 25.77 -0.19 21.57
CA GLU A 23 24.98 -0.51 20.39
C GLU A 23 23.54 -0.09 20.64
N LYS A 24 23.05 0.85 19.81
CA LYS A 24 21.66 1.29 19.88
C LYS A 24 20.76 0.13 19.47
N LYS A 25 19.87 -0.29 20.36
CA LYS A 25 18.83 -1.28 20.06
C LYS A 25 17.60 -0.58 19.52
N PHE A 26 16.95 -1.19 18.54
CA PHE A 26 15.73 -0.67 17.93
C PHE A 26 14.63 -1.71 18.00
N LYS A 27 13.43 -1.25 18.33
CA LYS A 27 12.20 -1.99 18.05
C LYS A 27 11.80 -1.73 16.61
N ILE A 28 11.30 -2.77 15.95
CA ILE A 28 10.91 -2.74 14.54
C ILE A 28 9.46 -3.16 14.42
N HIS A 29 8.66 -2.38 13.70
CA HIS A 29 7.32 -2.75 13.26
C HIS A 29 7.22 -2.68 11.75
N THR A 30 6.42 -3.57 11.18
CA THR A 30 6.12 -3.58 9.74
C THR A 30 4.73 -2.99 9.51
N VAL A 31 4.59 -2.10 8.54
CA VAL A 31 3.30 -1.63 8.02
C VAL A 31 3.24 -2.00 6.54
N ALA A 32 2.15 -2.59 6.09
CA ALA A 32 2.02 -3.09 4.72
C ALA A 32 0.79 -2.56 4.00
N PHE A 33 0.83 -2.63 2.67
CA PHE A 33 -0.33 -2.52 1.80
C PHE A 33 -0.35 -3.71 0.84
N TYR A 34 -1.55 -4.26 0.59
CA TYR A 34 -1.73 -5.34 -0.38
C TYR A 34 -3.09 -5.26 -1.08
N ASN A 35 -3.09 -5.11 -2.41
CA ASN A 35 -4.27 -5.36 -3.22
C ASN A 35 -4.56 -6.87 -3.24
N PHE A 36 -5.73 -7.27 -2.73
CA PHE A 36 -6.09 -8.68 -2.59
C PHE A 36 -6.55 -9.33 -3.89
N GLU A 37 -6.66 -8.58 -5.00
CA GLU A 37 -7.20 -9.03 -6.29
C GLU A 37 -8.53 -9.76 -6.11
N ASN A 38 -9.61 -9.00 -6.08
CA ASN A 38 -10.98 -9.46 -5.94
C ASN A 38 -11.13 -10.56 -4.86
N LEU A 39 -10.99 -10.18 -3.58
CA LEU A 39 -11.36 -11.04 -2.47
C LEU A 39 -12.89 -11.10 -2.34
N PHE A 40 -13.48 -12.00 -3.13
CA PHE A 40 -14.91 -12.29 -3.11
C PHE A 40 -15.18 -13.68 -2.53
N ASP A 41 -16.27 -13.80 -1.78
CA ASP A 41 -16.81 -15.08 -1.37
C ASP A 41 -17.56 -15.76 -2.52
N THR A 42 -18.57 -16.57 -2.23
CA THR A 42 -19.29 -17.37 -3.24
C THR A 42 -20.78 -17.03 -3.29
N ILE A 43 -21.21 -15.98 -2.60
CA ILE A 43 -22.60 -15.58 -2.49
C ILE A 43 -22.80 -14.34 -3.35
N ASN A 44 -23.64 -14.46 -4.37
CA ASN A 44 -23.98 -13.36 -5.25
C ASN A 44 -24.69 -12.22 -4.50
N ASP A 45 -24.17 -11.01 -4.59
CA ASP A 45 -24.86 -9.79 -4.19
C ASP A 45 -25.58 -9.17 -5.41
N PRO A 46 -26.91 -9.07 -5.41
CA PRO A 46 -27.68 -8.55 -6.56
C PRO A 46 -27.47 -7.05 -6.84
N ILE A 47 -26.71 -6.33 -6.01
CA ILE A 47 -26.47 -4.88 -6.13
C ILE A 47 -25.11 -4.57 -6.75
N THR A 48 -24.18 -5.53 -6.72
CA THR A 48 -22.81 -5.42 -7.25
C THR A 48 -22.56 -6.37 -8.41
N TYR A 49 -21.50 -6.14 -9.17
CA TYR A 49 -21.10 -6.98 -10.31
C TYR A 49 -20.13 -8.10 -9.86
N ASP A 50 -20.64 -9.04 -9.08
CA ASP A 50 -19.86 -10.13 -8.47
C ASP A 50 -20.14 -11.52 -9.06
N GLU A 51 -20.93 -11.60 -10.13
CA GLU A 51 -21.43 -12.86 -10.66
C GLU A 51 -20.30 -13.82 -11.07
N GLU A 52 -19.15 -13.29 -11.49
CA GLU A 52 -17.94 -14.08 -11.83
C GLU A 52 -17.48 -14.94 -10.64
N TYR A 53 -17.65 -14.46 -9.42
CA TYR A 53 -17.22 -15.12 -8.18
C TYR A 53 -18.29 -16.03 -7.60
N THR A 54 -19.17 -16.57 -8.45
CA THR A 54 -20.21 -17.52 -8.03
C THR A 54 -19.88 -18.97 -8.41
N PRO A 55 -20.46 -19.97 -7.71
CA PRO A 55 -20.27 -21.38 -8.07
C PRO A 55 -20.69 -21.73 -9.51
N SER A 56 -21.69 -21.02 -10.06
CA SER A 56 -22.12 -21.16 -11.45
C SER A 56 -21.04 -20.80 -12.46
N ASN A 57 -20.11 -19.92 -12.10
CA ASN A 57 -18.99 -19.48 -12.94
C ASN A 57 -17.65 -20.14 -12.56
N GLY A 58 -17.69 -21.21 -11.75
CA GLY A 58 -16.53 -21.99 -11.38
C GLY A 58 -15.77 -21.49 -10.14
N TRP A 59 -16.25 -20.43 -9.48
CA TRP A 59 -15.73 -19.99 -8.19
C TRP A 59 -16.44 -20.72 -7.04
N THR A 60 -15.83 -21.81 -6.58
CA THR A 60 -16.38 -22.66 -5.51
C THR A 60 -15.86 -22.24 -4.13
N HIS A 61 -16.47 -22.78 -3.08
CA HIS A 61 -15.97 -22.60 -1.70
C HIS A 61 -14.50 -23.05 -1.54
N GLY A 62 -14.07 -24.07 -2.30
CA GLY A 62 -12.68 -24.51 -2.32
C GLY A 62 -11.74 -23.45 -2.91
N ASN A 63 -12.19 -22.73 -3.94
CA ASN A 63 -11.45 -21.63 -4.54
C ASN A 63 -11.30 -20.46 -3.56
N TYR A 64 -12.42 -20.05 -2.96
CA TYR A 64 -12.44 -18.99 -1.95
C TYR A 64 -11.53 -19.31 -0.76
N LYS A 65 -11.66 -20.51 -0.18
CA LYS A 65 -10.77 -20.95 0.92
C LYS A 65 -9.30 -20.91 0.50
N LYS A 66 -8.99 -21.34 -0.73
CA LYS A 66 -7.63 -21.32 -1.24
C LYS A 66 -7.10 -19.88 -1.43
N LYS A 67 -7.96 -18.93 -1.84
CA LYS A 67 -7.63 -17.50 -1.88
C LYS A 67 -7.26 -16.99 -0.48
N LEU A 68 -8.05 -17.31 0.55
CA LEU A 68 -7.74 -16.98 1.95
C LEU A 68 -6.42 -17.59 2.43
N GLU A 69 -6.13 -18.85 2.07
CA GLU A 69 -4.86 -19.52 2.38
C GLU A 69 -3.65 -18.83 1.71
N ASN A 70 -3.81 -18.41 0.46
CA ASN A 70 -2.78 -17.69 -0.29
C ASN A 70 -2.50 -16.32 0.35
N LEU A 71 -3.53 -15.52 0.63
CA LEU A 71 -3.39 -14.21 1.26
C LEU A 71 -2.79 -14.32 2.68
N SER A 72 -3.27 -15.25 3.50
CA SER A 72 -2.76 -15.46 4.87
C SER A 72 -1.28 -15.89 4.88
N ARG A 73 -0.83 -16.66 3.87
CA ARG A 73 0.60 -16.97 3.69
C ARG A 73 1.43 -15.71 3.39
N VAL A 74 0.93 -14.84 2.52
CA VAL A 74 1.66 -13.59 2.20
C VAL A 74 1.75 -12.71 3.44
N ILE A 75 0.63 -12.49 4.12
CA ILE A 75 0.55 -11.63 5.30
C ILE A 75 1.54 -12.03 6.40
N ILE A 76 1.67 -13.33 6.69
CA ILE A 76 2.58 -13.81 7.75
C ILE A 76 4.07 -13.68 7.36
N GLU A 77 4.39 -13.67 6.07
CA GLU A 77 5.76 -13.56 5.56
C GLU A 77 6.20 -12.09 5.31
N LEU A 78 5.27 -11.13 5.35
CA LEU A 78 5.59 -9.72 5.11
C LEU A 78 6.47 -9.12 6.21
N GLY A 79 7.64 -8.62 5.81
CA GLY A 79 8.56 -7.94 6.70
C GLY A 79 9.39 -8.84 7.62
N THR A 80 9.35 -10.17 7.43
CA THR A 80 10.10 -11.11 8.29
C THR A 80 11.61 -10.99 8.15
N ASP A 81 12.10 -10.34 7.09
CA ASP A 81 13.54 -10.15 6.85
C ASP A 81 14.18 -9.27 7.95
N GLU A 82 13.46 -8.27 8.47
CA GLU A 82 13.93 -7.41 9.58
C GLU A 82 13.10 -7.56 10.85
N ASN A 83 11.90 -8.12 10.76
CA ASN A 83 11.03 -8.38 11.89
C ASN A 83 10.60 -9.86 11.91
N PRO A 84 11.53 -10.81 12.11
CA PRO A 84 11.25 -12.25 11.98
C PRO A 84 10.26 -12.79 13.01
N THR A 85 9.96 -12.01 14.04
CA THR A 85 9.10 -12.44 15.16
C THR A 85 7.65 -11.96 15.04
N ASN A 86 7.34 -11.08 14.08
CA ASN A 86 5.99 -10.57 13.91
C ASN A 86 5.64 -10.29 12.45
N SER A 87 4.36 -10.37 12.14
CA SER A 87 3.79 -9.90 10.86
C SER A 87 3.45 -8.39 10.95
N PRO A 88 2.98 -7.75 9.86
CA PRO A 88 2.69 -6.33 9.88
C PRO A 88 1.68 -5.95 10.97
N VAL A 89 1.97 -4.91 11.75
CA VAL A 89 1.06 -4.44 12.81
C VAL A 89 -0.16 -3.72 12.24
N VAL A 90 -0.03 -3.19 11.03
CA VAL A 90 -1.10 -2.55 10.24
C VAL A 90 -0.95 -2.98 8.78
N ILE A 91 -2.07 -3.31 8.15
CA ILE A 91 -2.18 -3.69 6.73
C ILE A 91 -3.31 -2.87 6.11
N GLY A 92 -3.00 -2.00 5.18
CA GLY A 92 -3.99 -1.48 4.24
C GLY A 92 -4.27 -2.51 3.15
N ALA A 93 -5.51 -2.63 2.72
CA ALA A 93 -5.88 -3.53 1.64
C ALA A 93 -6.96 -2.93 0.76
N CYS A 94 -7.06 -3.41 -0.48
CA CYS A 94 -8.14 -3.09 -1.40
C CYS A 94 -8.60 -4.32 -2.17
N GLU A 95 -9.67 -4.14 -2.96
CA GLU A 95 -10.35 -5.21 -3.70
C GLU A 95 -10.97 -6.26 -2.80
N ILE A 96 -11.78 -5.74 -1.88
CA ILE A 96 -12.46 -6.51 -0.86
C ILE A 96 -13.95 -6.39 -1.13
N GLU A 97 -14.63 -7.54 -1.25
CA GLU A 97 -16.06 -7.54 -1.51
C GLU A 97 -16.86 -6.87 -0.39
N ASN A 98 -16.60 -7.31 0.85
CA ASN A 98 -17.38 -6.92 2.01
C ASN A 98 -16.60 -7.20 3.31
N ARG A 99 -17.17 -6.82 4.46
CA ARG A 99 -16.55 -7.09 5.76
C ARG A 99 -16.38 -8.59 6.07
N ARG A 100 -17.33 -9.43 5.64
CA ARG A 100 -17.34 -10.87 5.97
C ARG A 100 -16.10 -11.57 5.42
N VAL A 101 -15.68 -11.25 4.19
CA VAL A 101 -14.47 -11.87 3.63
C VAL A 101 -13.20 -11.56 4.42
N LEU A 102 -13.13 -10.39 5.05
CA LEU A 102 -12.04 -10.03 5.95
C LEU A 102 -12.13 -10.78 7.29
N GLU A 103 -13.35 -10.97 7.81
CA GLU A 103 -13.57 -11.74 9.02
C GLU A 103 -13.16 -13.21 8.86
N ASP A 104 -13.41 -13.78 7.68
CA ASP A 104 -12.95 -15.12 7.33
C ASP A 104 -11.43 -15.17 7.16
N LEU A 105 -10.82 -14.16 6.53
CA LEU A 105 -9.37 -14.05 6.40
C LEU A 105 -8.66 -14.01 7.76
N VAL A 106 -9.08 -13.13 8.68
CA VAL A 106 -8.40 -12.99 9.99
C VAL A 106 -8.59 -14.22 10.90
N LYS A 107 -9.58 -15.08 10.60
CA LYS A 107 -9.78 -16.37 11.29
C LYS A 107 -8.96 -17.52 10.69
N MET A 108 -8.24 -17.30 9.59
CA MET A 108 -7.41 -18.33 8.99
C MET A 108 -6.35 -18.84 9.99
N PRO A 109 -6.12 -20.17 10.09
CA PRO A 109 -5.22 -20.75 11.09
C PRO A 109 -3.80 -20.18 11.10
N LYS A 110 -3.31 -19.66 9.95
CA LYS A 110 -1.97 -19.07 9.81
C LYS A 110 -1.81 -17.69 10.47
N ILE A 111 -2.89 -16.94 10.63
CA ILE A 111 -2.84 -15.54 11.09
C ILE A 111 -3.77 -15.23 12.26
N VAL A 112 -4.62 -16.19 12.67
CA VAL A 112 -5.55 -16.01 13.79
C VAL A 112 -4.84 -15.65 15.11
N ASP A 113 -3.61 -16.14 15.32
CA ASP A 113 -2.80 -15.84 16.50
C ASP A 113 -2.30 -14.39 16.55
N LYS A 114 -2.35 -13.66 15.42
CA LYS A 114 -1.94 -12.25 15.34
C LYS A 114 -3.00 -11.29 15.86
N GLY A 115 -4.23 -11.75 16.04
CA GLY A 115 -5.31 -10.95 16.61
C GLY A 115 -5.65 -9.71 15.77
N TYR A 116 -5.69 -9.87 14.44
CA TYR A 116 -6.09 -8.79 13.55
C TYR A 116 -7.56 -8.38 13.77
N LYS A 117 -7.79 -7.08 13.84
CA LYS A 117 -9.10 -6.42 13.83
C LYS A 117 -9.25 -5.61 12.55
N ILE A 118 -10.48 -5.23 12.23
CA ILE A 118 -10.88 -4.71 10.91
C ILE A 118 -11.49 -3.32 11.08
N VAL A 119 -11.06 -2.38 10.22
CA VAL A 119 -11.79 -1.15 9.88
C VAL A 119 -12.16 -1.24 8.40
N HIS A 120 -13.46 -1.15 8.09
CA HIS A 120 -14.03 -1.32 6.76
C HIS A 120 -15.32 -0.52 6.61
N PHE A 121 -15.56 -0.01 5.39
CA PHE A 121 -16.83 0.59 4.97
C PHE A 121 -17.13 0.14 3.56
N ASP A 122 -18.41 -0.11 3.28
CA ASP A 122 -18.87 -0.37 1.92
C ASP A 122 -18.77 0.92 1.10
N SER A 123 -18.19 0.83 -0.10
CA SER A 123 -18.02 1.97 -1.01
C SER A 123 -19.11 1.99 -2.09
N PRO A 124 -19.32 3.13 -2.77
CA PRO A 124 -20.34 3.22 -3.80
C PRO A 124 -19.90 2.60 -5.15
N ASP A 125 -18.75 1.93 -5.24
CA ASP A 125 -18.29 1.27 -6.46
C ASP A 125 -19.14 0.02 -6.73
N LYS A 126 -19.79 -0.04 -7.89
CA LYS A 126 -20.67 -1.15 -8.24
C LYS A 126 -19.98 -2.47 -8.52
N ARG A 127 -18.67 -2.46 -8.70
CA ARG A 127 -17.89 -3.70 -8.72
C ARG A 127 -17.83 -4.34 -7.33
N GLY A 128 -18.23 -3.64 -6.26
CA GLY A 128 -18.19 -4.16 -4.90
C GLY A 128 -16.75 -4.40 -4.44
N ILE A 129 -15.85 -3.42 -4.63
CA ILE A 129 -14.44 -3.56 -4.26
C ILE A 129 -13.96 -2.41 -3.38
N ASP A 130 -13.90 -2.70 -2.09
CA ASP A 130 -13.64 -1.72 -1.05
C ASP A 130 -12.17 -1.66 -0.64
N VAL A 131 -11.88 -0.68 0.23
CA VAL A 131 -10.62 -0.56 0.95
C VAL A 131 -10.84 -0.89 2.43
N ALA A 132 -9.80 -1.45 3.07
CA ALA A 132 -9.83 -1.78 4.48
C ALA A 132 -8.51 -1.51 5.17
N LEU A 133 -8.56 -1.45 6.49
CA LEU A 133 -7.39 -1.50 7.35
C LEU A 133 -7.52 -2.65 8.34
N LEU A 134 -6.57 -3.59 8.28
CA LEU A 134 -6.39 -4.63 9.28
C LEU A 134 -5.30 -4.19 10.26
N TYR A 135 -5.49 -4.42 11.56
CA TYR A 135 -4.51 -4.04 12.57
C TYR A 135 -4.41 -5.05 13.71
N GLN A 136 -3.21 -5.27 14.23
CA GLN A 136 -3.01 -6.08 15.44
C GLN A 136 -3.39 -5.23 16.66
N GLU A 137 -4.46 -5.62 17.35
CA GLU A 137 -5.02 -4.88 18.51
C GLU A 137 -4.00 -4.64 19.63
N LYS A 138 -3.02 -5.55 19.77
CA LYS A 138 -1.93 -5.44 20.74
C LYS A 138 -1.04 -4.20 20.53
N TYR A 139 -0.89 -3.73 19.29
CA TYR A 139 0.09 -2.71 18.94
C TYR A 139 -0.56 -1.39 18.49
N PHE A 140 -1.69 -1.47 17.80
CA PHE A 140 -2.39 -0.31 17.27
C PHE A 140 -3.82 -0.26 17.79
N THR A 141 -4.22 0.91 18.28
CA THR A 141 -5.58 1.18 18.74
C THR A 141 -6.16 2.35 17.96
N PRO A 142 -7.12 2.14 17.04
CA PRO A 142 -7.77 3.23 16.32
C PRO A 142 -8.61 4.07 17.30
N THR A 143 -8.59 5.39 17.12
CA THR A 143 -9.38 6.36 17.89
C THR A 143 -10.42 7.07 17.03
N SER A 144 -10.20 7.12 15.71
CA SER A 144 -11.13 7.67 14.74
C SER A 144 -10.92 7.00 13.38
N TYR A 145 -12.01 6.79 12.64
CA TYR A 145 -11.94 6.34 11.26
C TYR A 145 -13.14 6.84 10.47
N ILE A 146 -12.90 7.26 9.23
CA ILE A 146 -13.92 7.77 8.30
C ILE A 146 -13.60 7.36 6.87
N ASN A 147 -14.63 7.14 6.05
CA ASN A 147 -14.49 7.12 4.61
C ASN A 147 -14.65 8.56 4.07
N VAL A 148 -13.70 9.01 3.26
CA VAL A 148 -13.74 10.32 2.62
C VAL A 148 -14.12 10.14 1.15
N PRO A 149 -15.33 10.56 0.74
CA PRO A 149 -15.83 10.26 -0.59
C PRO A 149 -15.14 11.04 -1.70
N LEU A 150 -14.85 10.35 -2.80
CA LEU A 150 -14.33 10.94 -4.03
C LEU A 150 -15.50 11.30 -4.96
N TYR A 151 -15.66 12.60 -5.21
CA TYR A 151 -16.65 13.11 -6.17
C TYR A 151 -15.94 13.52 -7.46
N ILE A 152 -16.17 12.75 -8.51
CA ILE A 152 -15.70 13.00 -9.87
C ILE A 152 -16.88 12.90 -10.84
N TYR A 153 -16.79 13.63 -11.96
CA TYR A 153 -17.87 13.75 -12.94
C TYR A 153 -17.30 13.62 -14.35
N GLU A 154 -18.08 13.03 -15.25
CA GLU A 154 -17.75 13.00 -16.67
C GLU A 154 -17.82 14.42 -17.24
N ASN A 155 -16.70 14.91 -17.79
CA ASN A 155 -16.69 16.18 -18.50
C ASN A 155 -17.46 16.02 -19.81
N GLY A 156 -18.50 16.84 -20.01
CA GLY A 156 -19.44 16.77 -21.15
C GLY A 156 -18.87 17.11 -22.53
N GLU A 157 -17.58 16.90 -22.78
CA GLU A 157 -17.04 16.98 -24.14
C GLU A 157 -17.59 15.81 -24.95
N LYS A 158 -18.44 16.14 -25.92
CA LYS A 158 -18.99 15.20 -26.90
C LYS A 158 -17.85 14.48 -27.61
N ASN A 159 -17.54 13.26 -27.21
CA ASN A 159 -16.76 12.35 -28.04
C ASN A 159 -17.54 12.13 -29.34
N ASN A 160 -17.00 12.67 -30.43
CA ASN A 160 -17.48 12.38 -31.77
C ASN A 160 -17.48 10.86 -31.95
N LYS A 161 -18.62 10.31 -32.37
CA LYS A 161 -18.95 8.88 -32.53
C LYS A 161 -18.07 8.08 -33.52
N LYS A 162 -16.84 8.49 -33.83
CA LYS A 162 -16.03 7.92 -34.91
C LYS A 162 -14.79 7.11 -34.52
N GLU A 163 -14.53 6.85 -33.25
CA GLU A 163 -13.43 5.98 -32.81
C GLU A 163 -13.95 4.81 -31.96
N LYS A 164 -14.75 3.94 -32.59
CA LYS A 164 -15.25 2.69 -31.97
C LYS A 164 -14.74 1.43 -32.67
N GLU A 165 -13.57 1.51 -33.29
CA GLU A 165 -12.88 0.37 -33.89
C GLU A 165 -11.40 0.37 -33.49
N GLU A 166 -11.12 0.37 -32.19
CA GLU A 166 -9.87 -0.20 -31.67
C GLU A 166 -10.22 -1.11 -30.50
N ILE A 167 -10.03 -2.41 -30.76
CA ILE A 167 -9.98 -3.57 -29.85
C ILE A 167 -10.25 -3.19 -28.39
N THR A 168 -11.52 -3.29 -27.97
CA THR A 168 -11.85 -3.37 -26.55
C THR A 168 -11.37 -4.73 -26.06
N GLU A 169 -10.19 -4.77 -25.43
CA GLU A 169 -9.93 -5.81 -24.44
C GLU A 169 -11.07 -5.71 -23.42
N ASP A 170 -11.81 -6.81 -23.21
CA ASP A 170 -12.74 -6.97 -22.10
C ASP A 170 -11.94 -6.73 -20.82
N THR A 171 -12.02 -5.51 -20.28
CA THR A 171 -11.49 -5.18 -18.97
C THR A 171 -12.69 -4.97 -18.06
N ASP A 172 -12.71 -5.64 -16.90
CA ASP A 172 -13.75 -5.51 -15.87
C ASP A 172 -13.90 -4.08 -15.30
N ASP A 173 -13.07 -3.16 -15.74
CA ASP A 173 -13.01 -1.75 -15.35
C ASP A 173 -13.93 -0.84 -16.18
N ASN A 174 -15.19 -1.23 -16.35
CA ASN A 174 -16.17 -0.32 -16.92
C ASN A 174 -16.49 0.79 -15.88
N VAL A 175 -16.15 2.04 -16.23
CA VAL A 175 -16.41 3.20 -15.38
C VAL A 175 -17.91 3.44 -15.32
N GLU A 176 -18.50 3.34 -14.13
CA GLU A 176 -19.92 3.60 -13.94
C GLU A 176 -20.20 5.11 -13.84
N VAL A 177 -21.11 5.59 -14.69
CA VAL A 177 -21.52 7.00 -14.77
C VAL A 177 -23.01 7.12 -14.53
N ASP A 178 -23.39 7.91 -13.53
CA ASP A 178 -24.77 8.28 -13.27
C ASP A 178 -25.34 9.02 -14.49
N SER A 179 -26.40 8.47 -15.08
CA SER A 179 -26.97 8.99 -16.34
C SER A 179 -27.44 10.45 -16.24
N LYS A 180 -27.87 10.91 -15.06
CA LYS A 180 -28.46 12.23 -14.82
C LYS A 180 -27.42 13.26 -14.37
N THR A 181 -26.68 12.94 -13.31
CA THR A 181 -25.71 13.82 -12.66
C THR A 181 -24.33 13.77 -13.30
N LYS A 182 -24.07 12.76 -14.14
CA LYS A 182 -22.74 12.45 -14.72
C LYS A 182 -21.68 12.13 -13.68
N ARG A 183 -22.08 11.84 -12.43
CA ARG A 183 -21.17 11.39 -11.39
C ARG A 183 -20.56 10.06 -11.78
N ILE A 184 -19.25 9.95 -11.68
CA ILE A 184 -18.54 8.68 -11.75
C ILE A 184 -18.50 8.10 -10.34
N TYR A 185 -19.04 6.90 -10.15
CA TYR A 185 -18.93 6.19 -8.87
C TYR A 185 -17.61 5.43 -8.82
N THR A 186 -16.91 5.58 -7.70
CA THR A 186 -15.58 5.01 -7.47
C THR A 186 -15.33 4.91 -5.96
N ARG A 187 -14.18 4.36 -5.57
CA ARG A 187 -13.84 4.09 -4.18
C ARG A 187 -13.54 5.37 -3.42
N ASP A 188 -13.88 5.33 -2.14
CA ASP A 188 -13.56 6.37 -1.17
C ASP A 188 -12.11 6.18 -0.65
N GLN A 189 -11.59 7.18 0.08
CA GLN A 189 -10.32 7.07 0.80
C GLN A 189 -10.58 6.86 2.29
N LEU A 190 -10.10 5.75 2.84
CA LEU A 190 -10.28 5.42 4.26
C LEU A 190 -9.19 6.10 5.09
N LEU A 191 -9.58 7.05 5.94
CA LEU A 191 -8.71 7.66 6.95
C LEU A 191 -8.90 6.96 8.29
N VAL A 192 -7.81 6.52 8.91
CA VAL A 192 -7.78 5.95 10.26
C VAL A 192 -6.72 6.67 11.08
N THR A 193 -7.12 7.23 12.22
CA THR A 193 -6.22 7.80 13.23
C THR A 193 -6.22 6.89 14.45
N GLY A 194 -5.05 6.68 15.06
CA GLY A 194 -4.94 5.89 16.29
C GLY A 194 -3.55 5.95 16.90
N TYR A 195 -3.35 5.16 17.95
CA TYR A 195 -2.08 5.08 18.66
C TYR A 195 -1.34 3.79 18.33
N LEU A 196 -0.12 3.90 17.78
CA LEU A 196 0.84 2.81 17.65
C LEU A 196 1.76 2.83 18.87
N GLU A 197 1.45 1.99 19.86
CA GLU A 197 2.17 1.91 21.14
C GLU A 197 2.37 3.28 21.82
N GLY A 198 1.26 4.02 21.94
CA GLY A 198 1.20 5.32 22.62
C GLY A 198 1.57 6.53 21.74
N GLU A 199 1.97 6.33 20.48
CA GLU A 199 2.23 7.43 19.54
C GLU A 199 1.12 7.53 18.50
N GLU A 200 0.58 8.74 18.31
CA GLU A 200 -0.44 8.98 17.30
C GLU A 200 0.14 8.82 15.89
N ILE A 201 -0.55 8.04 15.07
CA ILE A 201 -0.25 7.85 13.65
C ILE A 201 -1.55 7.80 12.85
N ASN A 202 -1.48 8.31 11.62
CA ASN A 202 -2.60 8.39 10.70
C ASN A 202 -2.32 7.53 9.48
N PHE A 203 -3.30 6.76 9.06
CA PHE A 203 -3.25 5.91 7.89
C PHE A 203 -4.32 6.35 6.90
N ILE A 204 -3.95 6.50 5.63
CA ILE A 204 -4.91 6.73 4.54
C ILE A 204 -4.79 5.56 3.58
N VAL A 205 -5.84 4.75 3.45
CA VAL A 205 -5.88 3.60 2.52
C VAL A 205 -6.62 4.01 1.25
N ASN A 206 -6.03 3.72 0.10
CA ASN A 206 -6.49 4.18 -1.20
C ASN A 206 -6.66 3.01 -2.18
N HIS A 207 -7.65 3.15 -3.06
CA HIS A 207 -7.73 2.42 -4.32
C HIS A 207 -8.24 3.39 -5.39
N TRP A 208 -7.33 4.03 -6.13
CA TRP A 208 -7.69 5.11 -7.05
C TRP A 208 -8.31 4.58 -8.37
N PRO A 209 -9.06 5.42 -9.10
CA PRO A 209 -9.64 5.05 -10.39
C PRO A 209 -8.59 4.44 -11.33
N SER A 210 -8.94 3.34 -12.00
CA SER A 210 -8.01 2.61 -12.84
C SER A 210 -7.67 3.37 -14.13
N ARG A 211 -6.80 2.78 -14.95
CA ARG A 211 -6.39 3.33 -16.25
C ARG A 211 -7.35 2.99 -17.41
N SER A 212 -8.60 2.64 -17.10
CA SER A 212 -9.62 2.28 -18.10
C SER A 212 -9.76 3.33 -19.21
N GLY A 213 -9.79 2.87 -20.47
CA GLY A 213 -9.79 3.73 -21.65
C GLY A 213 -8.46 4.45 -21.92
N GLY A 214 -7.38 4.05 -21.25
CA GLY A 214 -6.02 4.57 -21.41
C GLY A 214 -5.63 5.61 -20.36
N GLU A 215 -4.33 5.65 -20.04
CA GLU A 215 -3.76 6.52 -18.99
C GLU A 215 -4.13 7.99 -19.20
N LYS A 216 -3.97 8.52 -20.42
CA LYS A 216 -4.22 9.93 -20.75
C LYS A 216 -5.67 10.34 -20.50
N LYS A 217 -6.63 9.48 -20.88
CA LYS A 217 -8.07 9.72 -20.74
C LYS A 217 -8.50 9.67 -19.27
N SER A 218 -7.99 8.70 -18.53
CA SER A 218 -8.34 8.44 -17.14
C SER A 218 -7.60 9.31 -16.11
N SER A 219 -6.45 9.91 -16.50
CA SER A 219 -5.59 10.73 -15.62
C SER A 219 -6.35 11.76 -14.77
N PRO A 220 -7.33 12.53 -15.29
CA PRO A 220 -8.02 13.53 -14.48
C PRO A 220 -8.71 12.95 -13.22
N ASN A 221 -9.20 11.72 -13.28
CA ASN A 221 -9.86 11.06 -12.15
C ASN A 221 -8.85 10.74 -11.04
N ARG A 222 -7.64 10.28 -11.39
CA ARG A 222 -6.56 10.04 -10.42
C ARG A 222 -5.94 11.33 -9.91
N GLU A 223 -5.86 12.37 -10.74
CA GLU A 223 -5.45 13.71 -10.28
C GLU A 223 -6.42 14.27 -9.24
N ALA A 224 -7.74 14.08 -9.43
CA ALA A 224 -8.74 14.43 -8.42
C ALA A 224 -8.60 13.58 -7.14
N ALA A 225 -8.33 12.28 -7.25
CA ALA A 225 -8.06 11.41 -6.11
C ALA A 225 -6.81 11.85 -5.32
N GLY A 226 -5.73 12.19 -6.01
CA GLY A 226 -4.51 12.75 -5.40
C GLY A 226 -4.76 14.09 -4.71
N ALA A 227 -5.58 14.96 -5.30
CA ALA A 227 -5.97 16.23 -4.69
C ALA A 227 -6.82 16.04 -3.41
N LEU A 228 -7.74 15.07 -3.41
CA LEU A 228 -8.50 14.69 -2.21
C LEU A 228 -7.56 14.17 -1.12
N ASN A 229 -6.63 13.28 -1.48
CA ASN A 229 -5.65 12.73 -0.54
C ASN A 229 -4.82 13.85 0.11
N ARG A 230 -4.39 14.82 -0.69
CA ARG A 230 -3.68 16.01 -0.20
C ARG A 230 -4.52 16.86 0.75
N LYS A 231 -5.80 17.05 0.45
CA LYS A 231 -6.72 17.78 1.34
C LYS A 231 -6.84 17.11 2.70
N ILE A 232 -6.89 15.77 2.75
CA ILE A 232 -6.88 15.00 3.99
C ILE A 232 -5.56 15.24 4.75
N ILE A 233 -4.42 15.08 4.07
CA ILE A 233 -3.08 15.30 4.63
C ILE A 233 -2.92 16.72 5.21
N ASP A 234 -3.32 17.74 4.45
CA ASP A 234 -3.23 19.14 4.89
C ASP A 234 -4.12 19.43 6.10
N SER A 235 -5.28 18.78 6.18
CA SER A 235 -6.17 18.89 7.33
C SER A 235 -5.53 18.30 8.59
N LEU A 236 -4.86 17.15 8.46
CA LEU A 236 -4.11 16.53 9.56
C LEU A 236 -2.93 17.41 10.00
N TYR A 237 -2.16 17.97 9.05
CA TYR A 237 -1.08 18.89 9.38
C TYR A 237 -1.56 20.20 10.02
N LYS A 238 -2.75 20.68 9.63
CA LYS A 238 -3.36 21.86 10.25
C LYS A 238 -3.72 21.61 11.72
N ILE A 239 -4.14 20.40 12.06
CA ILE A 239 -4.43 19.98 13.45
C ILE A 239 -3.12 19.78 14.22
N ASN A 240 -2.18 19.05 13.62
CA ASN A 240 -0.88 18.73 14.21
C ASN A 240 0.24 18.88 13.17
N PRO A 241 1.07 19.94 13.24
CA PRO A 241 2.18 20.15 12.30
C PRO A 241 3.23 19.04 12.28
N ASN A 242 3.24 18.17 13.29
CA ASN A 242 4.11 17.00 13.39
C ASN A 242 3.38 15.68 13.12
N ALA A 243 2.18 15.72 12.49
CA ALA A 243 1.40 14.54 12.20
C ALA A 243 2.21 13.47 11.45
N LYS A 244 2.25 12.27 12.03
CA LYS A 244 2.77 11.07 11.38
C LYS A 244 1.67 10.48 10.52
N ILE A 245 1.88 10.47 9.21
CA ILE A 245 0.87 10.08 8.21
C ILE A 245 1.52 9.08 7.26
N ILE A 246 0.85 7.96 7.03
CA ILE A 246 1.19 6.97 6.01
C ILE A 246 0.00 6.86 5.07
N THR A 247 0.14 7.40 3.86
CA THR A 247 -0.83 7.17 2.78
C THR A 247 -0.34 5.98 1.96
N MET A 248 -1.21 4.99 1.79
CA MET A 248 -0.90 3.71 1.16
C MET A 248 -2.04 3.27 0.26
N GLY A 249 -1.74 2.52 -0.79
CA GLY A 249 -2.79 2.07 -1.68
C GLY A 249 -2.30 1.64 -3.05
N ASP A 250 -3.22 1.03 -3.79
CA ASP A 250 -3.15 0.96 -5.24
C ASP A 250 -3.58 2.33 -5.78
N LEU A 251 -2.60 3.11 -6.21
CA LEU A 251 -2.82 4.45 -6.74
C LEU A 251 -3.15 4.43 -8.24
N ASN A 252 -3.06 3.27 -8.90
CA ASN A 252 -3.22 3.14 -10.36
C ASN A 252 -2.35 4.11 -11.19
N ASP A 253 -1.29 4.64 -10.57
CA ASP A 253 -0.33 5.58 -11.14
C ASP A 253 1.05 5.29 -10.55
N ASP A 254 2.09 5.53 -11.34
CA ASP A 254 3.47 5.46 -10.90
C ASP A 254 3.84 6.67 -10.02
N PRO A 255 4.91 6.58 -9.22
CA PRO A 255 5.40 7.66 -8.36
C PRO A 255 5.71 8.97 -9.10
N THR A 256 5.90 8.91 -10.41
CA THR A 256 6.25 10.04 -11.29
C THR A 256 5.03 10.73 -11.91
N ASN A 257 3.84 10.11 -11.86
CA ASN A 257 2.61 10.69 -12.40
C ASN A 257 2.16 11.93 -11.62
N LYS A 258 1.36 12.79 -12.27
CA LYS A 258 0.92 14.09 -11.72
C LYS A 258 0.09 13.92 -10.44
N SER A 259 -0.79 12.93 -10.39
CA SER A 259 -1.62 12.58 -9.23
C SER A 259 -0.79 12.37 -7.97
N VAL A 260 0.40 11.77 -8.10
CA VAL A 260 1.33 11.52 -6.99
C VAL A 260 2.28 12.71 -6.77
N LYS A 261 3.02 13.14 -7.80
CA LYS A 261 4.02 14.21 -7.67
C LYS A 261 3.42 15.56 -7.32
N LYS A 262 2.29 15.91 -7.93
CA LYS A 262 1.62 17.20 -7.73
C LYS A 262 0.42 17.08 -6.82
N GLY A 263 -0.41 16.05 -6.99
CA GLY A 263 -1.59 15.82 -6.16
C GLY A 263 -1.19 15.65 -4.70
N ILE A 264 -0.47 14.58 -4.36
CA ILE A 264 0.01 14.34 -2.97
C ILE A 264 1.14 15.30 -2.55
N LYS A 265 1.87 15.87 -3.51
CA LYS A 265 3.16 16.58 -3.31
C LYS A 265 4.27 15.62 -2.83
N ALA A 266 4.34 14.45 -3.47
CA ALA A 266 5.29 13.40 -3.13
C ALA A 266 6.71 13.69 -3.63
N ILE A 267 7.70 13.54 -2.76
CA ILE A 267 9.13 13.78 -3.00
C ILE A 267 9.91 12.46 -2.90
N GLY A 268 10.68 12.11 -3.93
CA GLY A 268 11.40 10.83 -4.00
C GLY A 268 12.77 10.80 -3.29
N ARG A 269 13.33 11.96 -2.95
CA ARG A 269 14.64 12.07 -2.26
C ARG A 269 14.47 12.74 -0.90
N LYS A 270 15.06 12.15 0.14
CA LYS A 270 14.94 12.65 1.52
C LYS A 270 15.53 14.05 1.67
N GLU A 271 16.53 14.38 0.86
CA GLU A 271 17.26 15.65 0.90
C GLU A 271 16.45 16.80 0.31
N ASP A 272 15.46 16.49 -0.53
CA ASP A 272 14.57 17.49 -1.15
C ASP A 272 13.31 17.75 -0.31
N LEU A 273 13.10 16.98 0.77
CA LEU A 273 11.91 17.12 1.61
C LEU A 273 11.89 18.46 2.32
N LYS A 274 10.75 19.14 2.24
CA LYS A 274 10.45 20.34 3.03
C LYS A 274 9.35 20.02 4.04
N ALA A 275 9.14 20.93 4.99
CA ALA A 275 8.02 20.84 5.92
C ALA A 275 6.69 20.67 5.14
N PHE A 276 5.84 19.76 5.64
CA PHE A 276 4.54 19.42 5.05
C PHE A 276 4.59 18.72 3.68
N ASP A 277 5.77 18.27 3.24
CA ASP A 277 5.90 17.35 2.11
C ASP A 277 5.65 15.90 2.54
N MET A 278 5.49 15.05 1.54
CA MET A 278 5.35 13.61 1.69
C MET A 278 6.54 12.92 1.02
N TYR A 279 7.24 12.04 1.71
CA TYR A 279 8.33 11.24 1.15
C TYR A 279 7.77 9.96 0.51
N ASN A 280 8.14 9.73 -0.75
CA ASN A 280 7.78 8.55 -1.50
C ASN A 280 9.00 7.67 -1.77
N PRO A 281 9.26 6.64 -0.94
CA PRO A 281 10.37 5.71 -1.15
C PRO A 281 10.22 4.86 -2.42
N MET A 282 9.01 4.73 -2.95
CA MET A 282 8.71 3.91 -4.12
C MET A 282 9.26 4.54 -5.41
N GLU A 283 9.47 5.87 -5.45
CA GLU A 283 10.04 6.57 -6.62
C GLU A 283 11.44 6.07 -6.96
N LYS A 284 12.26 5.73 -5.95
CA LYS A 284 13.57 5.14 -6.18
C LYS A 284 13.46 3.74 -6.79
N MET A 285 12.53 2.93 -6.31
CA MET A 285 12.29 1.57 -6.80
C MET A 285 11.79 1.59 -8.24
N HIS A 286 10.87 2.49 -8.56
CA HIS A 286 10.39 2.73 -9.92
C HIS A 286 11.56 3.01 -10.89
N LYS A 287 12.46 3.92 -10.51
CA LYS A 287 13.66 4.27 -11.30
C LYS A 287 14.64 3.10 -11.45
N GLN A 288 14.57 2.10 -10.58
CA GLN A 288 15.37 0.88 -10.65
C GLN A 288 14.68 -0.24 -11.46
N GLY A 289 13.51 0.03 -12.06
CA GLY A 289 12.74 -0.96 -12.82
C GLY A 289 11.98 -1.96 -11.94
N ILE A 290 11.83 -1.69 -10.64
CA ILE A 290 11.03 -2.50 -9.74
C ILE A 290 9.57 -2.06 -9.87
N GLY A 291 8.66 -3.02 -10.05
CA GLY A 291 7.21 -2.78 -10.06
C GLY A 291 6.45 -3.74 -9.17
N THR A 292 5.18 -3.42 -8.97
CA THR A 292 4.19 -4.21 -8.23
C THR A 292 3.16 -4.85 -9.15
N LEU A 293 2.93 -4.27 -10.33
CA LEU A 293 2.00 -4.75 -11.35
C LEU A 293 2.72 -4.88 -12.71
N GLY A 294 2.40 -5.92 -13.46
CA GLY A 294 2.85 -6.09 -14.85
C GLY A 294 1.72 -5.86 -15.84
N TYR A 295 1.93 -5.00 -16.84
CA TYR A 295 0.97 -4.74 -17.91
C TYR A 295 1.68 -4.45 -19.24
N ARG A 296 1.30 -5.12 -20.32
CA ARG A 296 1.87 -4.98 -21.69
C ARG A 296 3.41 -4.95 -21.70
N ASP A 297 4.01 -5.91 -21.01
CA ASP A 297 5.46 -6.09 -20.86
C ASP A 297 6.21 -4.94 -20.19
N SER A 298 5.47 -4.09 -19.48
CA SER A 298 6.01 -3.05 -18.60
C SER A 298 5.66 -3.35 -17.14
N TRP A 299 6.59 -3.01 -16.24
CA TRP A 299 6.37 -3.01 -14.80
C TRP A 299 5.98 -1.61 -14.33
N ASN A 300 4.86 -1.52 -13.63
CA ASN A 300 4.43 -0.31 -12.93
C ASN A 300 4.51 -0.51 -11.43
N ILE A 301 4.62 0.57 -10.66
CA ILE A 301 4.57 0.54 -9.19
C ILE A 301 3.36 1.35 -8.71
N PHE A 302 2.19 0.75 -8.92
CA PHE A 302 0.91 1.36 -8.54
C PHE A 302 0.65 1.26 -7.04
N ASP A 303 1.06 0.15 -6.43
CA ASP A 303 1.00 -0.05 -4.99
C ASP A 303 2.12 0.76 -4.32
N GLN A 304 1.73 1.80 -3.59
CA GLN A 304 2.69 2.74 -3.02
C GLN A 304 2.48 2.94 -1.52
N MET A 305 3.59 3.15 -0.81
CA MET A 305 3.63 3.56 0.59
C MET A 305 4.33 4.91 0.66
N ILE A 306 3.64 5.96 1.10
CA ILE A 306 4.16 7.33 1.14
C ILE A 306 3.99 7.87 2.56
N VAL A 307 5.06 8.44 3.13
CA VAL A 307 5.13 8.83 4.55
C VAL A 307 5.29 10.34 4.69
N SER A 308 4.74 10.93 5.75
CA SER A 308 4.91 12.35 6.06
C SER A 308 6.35 12.71 6.42
N GLU A 309 6.78 13.95 6.19
CA GLU A 309 8.11 14.43 6.59
C GLU A 309 8.46 14.14 8.07
N PRO A 310 7.54 14.30 9.05
CA PRO A 310 7.81 13.94 10.44
C PRO A 310 8.27 12.49 10.65
N LEU A 311 7.83 11.54 9.83
CA LEU A 311 8.27 10.14 9.91
C LEU A 311 9.69 9.94 9.37
N VAL A 312 10.27 10.90 8.65
CA VAL A 312 11.59 10.77 7.99
C VAL A 312 12.72 11.41 8.81
N ARG A 313 12.37 12.20 9.83
CA ARG A 313 13.34 12.89 10.70
C ARG A 313 14.25 11.89 11.40
N LYS A 314 15.51 12.25 11.59
CA LYS A 314 16.51 11.42 12.31
C LYS A 314 16.34 11.50 13.84
N ASP A 315 15.10 11.37 14.32
CA ASP A 315 14.74 11.30 15.73
C ASP A 315 14.11 9.94 16.01
N TYR A 316 14.92 9.04 16.57
CA TYR A 316 14.53 7.67 16.86
C TYR A 316 13.92 7.49 18.26
N THR A 317 13.71 8.57 19.02
CA THR A 317 12.96 8.49 20.28
C THR A 317 11.47 8.22 20.05
N THR A 318 11.01 8.41 18.82
CA THR A 318 9.66 8.15 18.36
C THR A 318 9.69 7.25 17.12
N TRP A 319 8.55 6.72 16.67
CA TRP A 319 8.49 5.89 15.44
C TRP A 319 9.00 6.65 14.22
N THR A 320 10.01 6.11 13.56
CA THR A 320 10.64 6.68 12.36
C THR A 320 10.59 5.68 11.21
N TYR A 321 10.31 6.17 10.01
CA TYR A 321 10.49 5.40 8.78
C TYR A 321 11.96 5.03 8.58
N TRP A 322 12.23 3.73 8.39
CA TRP A 322 13.55 3.23 8.07
C TRP A 322 13.72 2.95 6.58
N LYS A 323 12.99 1.96 6.06
CA LYS A 323 13.03 1.53 4.66
C LYS A 323 11.70 0.92 4.22
N ALA A 324 11.44 0.93 2.92
CA ALA A 324 10.32 0.26 2.26
C ALA A 324 10.82 -0.81 1.29
N GLN A 325 9.97 -1.77 0.93
CA GLN A 325 10.25 -2.83 -0.03
C GLN A 325 8.99 -3.27 -0.79
N VAL A 326 9.18 -3.79 -2.00
CA VAL A 326 8.19 -4.62 -2.71
C VAL A 326 8.44 -6.08 -2.30
N PHE A 327 7.40 -6.74 -1.80
CA PHE A 327 7.48 -8.15 -1.41
C PHE A 327 7.38 -9.04 -2.65
N LYS A 328 8.49 -9.65 -3.04
CA LYS A 328 8.56 -10.56 -4.18
C LYS A 328 9.17 -11.88 -3.76
N LYS A 329 8.36 -12.95 -3.80
CA LYS A 329 8.79 -14.33 -3.59
C LYS A 329 8.49 -15.18 -4.83
N PRO A 330 9.25 -16.26 -5.10
CA PRO A 330 9.04 -17.07 -6.31
C PRO A 330 7.62 -17.62 -6.47
N TYR A 331 6.92 -17.92 -5.37
CA TYR A 331 5.55 -18.44 -5.41
C TYR A 331 4.50 -17.38 -5.81
N LEU A 332 4.85 -16.09 -5.75
CA LEU A 332 4.02 -14.97 -6.19
C LEU A 332 4.15 -14.71 -7.68
N ILE A 333 5.04 -15.41 -8.38
CA ILE A 333 5.33 -15.17 -9.80
C ILE A 333 4.84 -16.34 -10.63
N GLN A 334 4.16 -16.03 -11.72
CA GLN A 334 3.73 -17.00 -12.71
C GLN A 334 4.95 -17.53 -13.45
N ASN A 335 5.16 -18.85 -13.45
CA ASN A 335 6.38 -19.46 -14.00
C ASN A 335 6.20 -20.00 -15.43
N GLU A 336 4.96 -20.07 -15.93
CA GLU A 336 4.59 -20.72 -17.18
C GLU A 336 3.48 -19.96 -17.93
N GLY A 337 3.30 -20.30 -19.21
CA GLY A 337 2.27 -19.70 -20.06
C GLY A 337 2.58 -18.28 -20.52
N ARG A 338 1.59 -17.63 -21.16
CA ARG A 338 1.75 -16.30 -21.77
C ARG A 338 2.13 -15.20 -20.77
N TRP A 339 1.80 -15.39 -19.49
CA TRP A 339 2.04 -14.44 -18.40
C TRP A 339 3.28 -14.80 -17.55
N LYS A 340 4.18 -15.64 -18.07
CA LYS A 340 5.41 -16.00 -17.37
C LYS A 340 6.19 -14.74 -16.95
N GLY A 341 6.54 -14.66 -15.66
CA GLY A 341 7.26 -13.55 -15.05
C GLY A 341 6.36 -12.51 -14.36
N TYR A 342 5.05 -12.53 -14.60
CA TYR A 342 4.08 -11.62 -13.99
C TYR A 342 3.65 -12.11 -12.60
N PRO A 343 3.07 -11.25 -11.76
CA PRO A 343 2.43 -11.68 -10.52
C PRO A 343 1.36 -12.75 -10.78
N LYS A 344 1.27 -13.72 -9.86
CA LYS A 344 0.42 -14.89 -10.00
C LYS A 344 -1.01 -14.53 -9.64
N ARG A 345 -1.72 -14.05 -10.64
CA ARG A 345 -3.10 -13.56 -10.59
C ARG A 345 -4.17 -14.67 -10.53
N ASN A 346 -5.40 -14.30 -10.19
CA ASN A 346 -6.57 -15.16 -10.35
C ASN A 346 -6.78 -15.48 -11.84
N SER A 347 -7.27 -16.68 -12.12
CA SER A 347 -7.81 -17.04 -13.44
C SER A 347 -9.14 -17.76 -13.27
N ASN A 348 -9.87 -18.00 -14.36
CA ASN A 348 -11.21 -18.60 -14.35
C ASN A 348 -11.26 -19.86 -13.47
N GLY A 349 -11.88 -19.73 -12.29
CA GLY A 349 -12.02 -20.81 -11.31
C GLY A 349 -10.70 -21.30 -10.67
N VAL A 350 -9.59 -20.56 -10.78
CA VAL A 350 -8.29 -20.91 -10.16
C VAL A 350 -7.74 -19.71 -9.37
N PRO A 351 -7.74 -19.78 -8.03
CA PRO A 351 -7.30 -18.68 -7.18
C PRO A 351 -5.78 -18.51 -7.24
N GLY A 352 -5.36 -17.32 -7.64
CA GLY A 352 -3.99 -16.85 -7.54
C GLY A 352 -3.68 -16.27 -6.17
N PHE A 353 -2.57 -15.54 -6.09
CA PHE A 353 -2.27 -14.68 -4.94
C PHE A 353 -2.86 -13.30 -5.15
N SER A 354 -2.35 -12.59 -6.16
CA SER A 354 -2.80 -11.28 -6.63
C SER A 354 -2.06 -10.97 -7.94
N ASP A 355 -2.64 -10.19 -8.85
CA ASP A 355 -1.92 -9.55 -9.95
C ASP A 355 -1.03 -8.39 -9.48
N HIS A 356 -1.12 -8.00 -8.20
CA HIS A 356 -0.26 -7.05 -7.53
C HIS A 356 0.70 -7.72 -6.54
N LEU A 357 1.94 -7.22 -6.47
CA LEU A 357 2.87 -7.57 -5.41
C LEU A 357 2.66 -6.64 -4.20
N PRO A 358 2.62 -7.18 -2.96
CA PRO A 358 2.48 -6.36 -1.78
C PRO A 358 3.66 -5.41 -1.58
N VAL A 359 3.42 -4.31 -0.89
CA VAL A 359 4.45 -3.34 -0.49
C VAL A 359 4.41 -3.14 1.00
N TYR A 360 5.57 -2.87 1.60
CA TYR A 360 5.63 -2.66 3.04
C TYR A 360 6.78 -1.73 3.42
N LEU A 361 6.70 -1.16 4.61
CA LEU A 361 7.75 -0.38 5.23
C LEU A 361 8.02 -0.83 6.66
N TYR A 362 9.21 -0.50 7.14
CA TYR A 362 9.59 -0.67 8.52
C TYR A 362 9.58 0.68 9.25
N LEU A 363 8.95 0.69 10.41
CA LEU A 363 9.08 1.73 11.41
C LEU A 363 10.05 1.25 12.48
N ILE A 364 10.98 2.11 12.89
CA ILE A 364 11.93 1.83 13.95
C ILE A 364 11.80 2.86 15.08
N LYS A 365 12.03 2.40 16.30
CA LYS A 365 12.09 3.25 17.49
C LYS A 365 13.21 2.74 18.39
N GLN A 366 14.11 3.62 18.81
CA GLN A 366 15.21 3.26 19.70
C GLN A 366 14.63 2.83 21.04
N VAL A 367 15.08 1.69 21.54
CA VAL A 367 14.77 1.21 22.89
C VAL A 367 15.96 1.50 23.80
N ASN A 368 15.66 1.88 25.04
CA ASN A 368 16.67 2.12 26.07
C ASN A 368 17.28 0.82 26.57
#